data_AF-A0A349CWN0-F1
#
_entry.id   AF-A0A349CWN0-F1
#
_cell.length_a   1.000
_cell.length_b   1.000
_cell.length_c   1.000
_cell.angle_alpha   90.00
_cell.angle_beta   90.00
_cell.angle_gamma   90.00
#
_symmetry.space_group_name_H-M   'P 1'
#
loop_
_entity.id
_entity.type
_entity.pdbx_description
1 polymer ?
#
loop_
_entity_poly.entity_id
_entity_poly.type
_entity_poly.pdbx_seq_one_letter_code
_entity_poly.pdbx_strand_id
1 'polypeptide(L)'
;MSFRKEITVKSTKILLAGAATLAAGALLLSGCSGSGGGGSTDGGGGDGGLVGVAMPTKSSERWIQDGDAVKAQLEEQGFTVDLQYAEDDIPTQVSQIENMITK
;
A
#
# COMPACT_ATOMS: atom_id res chain seq x y z
N MET A 1 5.40 17.96 63.06
CA MET A 1 4.71 18.71 61.98
C MET A 1 5.44 18.78 60.62
N SER A 2 6.57 18.07 60.39
CA SER A 2 7.31 18.19 59.10
C SER A 2 7.01 17.10 58.05
N PHE A 3 6.44 15.96 58.46
CA PHE A 3 6.29 14.79 57.57
C PHE A 3 5.01 14.78 56.70
N ARG A 4 4.02 15.64 57.03
CA ARG A 4 2.75 15.72 56.25
C ARG A 4 2.85 16.64 55.03
N LYS A 5 3.82 17.56 54.98
CA LYS A 5 4.02 18.47 53.84
C LYS A 5 4.72 17.80 52.65
N GLU A 6 5.66 16.88 52.92
CA GLU A 6 6.41 16.14 51.89
C GLU A 6 5.53 15.17 51.08
N ILE A 7 4.56 14.50 51.73
CA ILE A 7 3.66 13.54 51.07
C ILE A 7 2.69 14.25 50.11
N THR A 8 2.17 15.42 50.49
CA THR A 8 1.25 16.19 49.63
C THR A 8 1.96 16.79 48.42
N VAL A 9 3.19 17.31 48.55
CA VAL A 9 3.94 17.89 47.42
C VAL A 9 4.42 16.82 46.43
N LYS A 10 4.83 15.63 46.92
CA LYS A 10 5.27 14.54 46.06
C LYS A 10 4.11 13.93 45.26
N SER A 11 2.91 13.88 45.86
CA SER A 11 1.69 13.41 45.19
C SER A 11 1.18 14.40 44.13
N THR A 12 1.27 15.71 44.36
CA THR A 12 0.90 16.73 43.36
C THR A 12 1.90 16.82 42.20
N LYS A 13 3.21 16.60 42.43
CA LYS A 13 4.22 16.54 41.36
C LYS A 13 4.12 15.28 40.51
N ILE A 14 3.70 14.15 41.08
CA ILE A 14 3.48 12.89 40.34
C ILE A 14 2.21 12.97 39.47
N LEU A 15 1.24 13.79 39.84
CA LEU A 15 0.02 14.02 39.04
C LEU A 15 0.21 14.98 37.84
N LEU A 16 1.31 15.75 37.77
CA LEU A 16 1.65 16.56 36.59
C LEU A 16 2.62 15.86 35.61
N ALA A 17 3.10 14.66 35.94
CA ALA A 17 4.11 13.95 35.13
C ALA A 17 3.69 12.54 34.69
N GLY A 18 2.46 12.09 34.96
CA GLY A 18 2.13 10.65 34.94
C GLY A 18 0.83 10.19 34.29
N ALA A 19 -0.02 11.03 33.68
CA ALA A 19 -1.36 10.57 33.27
C ALA A 19 -1.91 11.11 31.93
N ALA A 20 -1.08 11.65 31.03
CA ALA A 20 -1.55 12.03 29.68
C ALA A 20 -0.54 11.82 28.54
N THR A 21 0.53 11.06 28.76
CA THR A 21 1.39 10.52 27.68
C THR A 21 1.77 9.07 27.96
N LEU A 22 0.85 8.31 28.56
CA LEU A 22 0.81 6.88 28.35
C LEU A 22 0.65 6.63 26.84
N ALA A 23 1.65 5.96 26.26
CA ALA A 23 1.45 5.05 25.14
C ALA A 23 0.98 5.66 23.79
N ALA A 24 1.74 6.58 23.20
CA ALA A 24 1.54 6.92 21.78
C ALA A 24 2.82 7.16 20.96
N GLY A 25 4.02 6.90 21.51
CA GLY A 25 5.28 7.25 20.83
C GLY A 25 6.09 6.08 20.25
N ALA A 26 5.76 4.83 20.57
CA ALA A 26 6.67 3.69 20.33
C ALA A 26 6.10 2.58 19.41
N LEU A 27 5.09 2.86 18.58
CA LEU A 27 4.55 1.86 17.62
C LEU A 27 4.15 2.44 16.25
N LEU A 28 4.74 3.56 15.80
CA LEU A 28 4.52 4.04 14.42
C LEU A 28 5.19 3.19 13.32
N LEU A 29 5.71 2.01 13.66
CA LEU A 29 6.13 0.96 12.71
C LEU A 29 5.46 -0.41 13.03
N SER A 30 4.22 -0.41 13.51
CA SER A 30 3.40 -1.63 13.58
C SER A 30 2.13 -1.43 12.76
N GLY A 31 2.24 -1.82 11.49
CA GLY A 31 1.13 -1.85 10.52
C GLY A 31 1.01 -0.57 9.71
N CYS A 32 1.11 -0.68 8.39
CA CYS A 32 0.64 0.34 7.48
C CYS A 32 -0.88 0.53 7.67
N SER A 33 -1.29 1.42 8.58
CA SER A 33 -2.63 1.98 8.65
C SER A 33 -2.53 3.49 8.81
N GLY A 34 -1.82 4.13 7.87
CA GLY A 34 -1.99 5.55 7.63
C GLY A 34 -3.28 5.76 6.87
N SER A 35 -4.34 6.20 7.56
CA SER A 35 -5.37 7.04 6.94
C SER A 35 -4.76 8.42 6.67
N GLY A 36 -3.74 8.46 5.81
CA GLY A 36 -3.33 9.67 5.13
C GLY A 36 -4.29 9.84 3.98
N GLY A 37 -5.25 10.75 4.13
CA GLY A 37 -5.98 11.31 3.00
C GLY A 37 -5.00 12.05 2.10
N GLY A 38 -4.28 11.30 1.27
CA GLY A 38 -3.58 11.81 0.10
C GLY A 38 -4.62 11.90 -0.99
N GLY A 39 -4.94 13.13 -1.37
CA GLY A 39 -6.06 13.47 -2.22
C GLY A 39 -6.17 12.57 -3.44
N SER A 40 -7.33 11.93 -3.57
CA SER A 40 -7.84 11.51 -4.87
C SER A 40 -7.87 12.76 -5.75
N THR A 41 -6.93 12.87 -6.67
CA THR A 41 -7.06 13.78 -7.80
C THR A 41 -8.24 13.28 -8.61
N ASP A 42 -9.37 13.96 -8.46
CA ASP A 42 -10.50 13.86 -9.35
C ASP A 42 -10.05 14.08 -10.80
N GLY A 43 -10.63 13.27 -11.70
CA GLY A 43 -10.98 13.76 -13.03
C GLY A 43 -9.99 13.46 -14.14
N GLY A 44 -9.73 12.18 -14.37
CA GLY A 44 -9.27 11.68 -15.68
C GLY A 44 -10.27 10.66 -16.21
N GLY A 45 -11.53 11.04 -16.38
CA GLY A 45 -12.47 10.30 -17.24
C GLY A 45 -12.02 10.43 -18.69
N GLY A 46 -10.91 9.77 -19.03
CA GLY A 46 -10.48 9.54 -20.39
C GLY A 46 -10.90 8.13 -20.79
N ASP A 47 -11.36 7.99 -22.02
CA ASP A 47 -11.49 6.70 -22.70
C ASP A 47 -10.32 5.78 -22.29
N GLY A 48 -10.65 4.56 -21.84
CA GLY A 48 -9.77 3.80 -20.94
C GLY A 48 -8.33 3.71 -21.43
N GLY A 49 -7.41 4.11 -20.54
CA GLY A 49 -5.98 4.14 -20.82
C GLY A 49 -5.37 2.75 -21.08
N LEU A 50 -4.06 2.74 -21.34
CA LEU A 50 -3.28 1.52 -21.47
C LEU A 50 -2.97 0.93 -20.09
N VAL A 51 -3.25 -0.36 -19.90
CA VAL A 51 -2.90 -1.14 -18.71
C VAL A 51 -1.94 -2.27 -19.11
N GLY A 52 -0.75 -2.27 -18.53
CA GLY A 52 0.21 -3.38 -18.68
C GLY A 52 -0.04 -4.48 -17.66
N VAL A 53 -0.05 -5.74 -18.11
CA VAL A 53 -0.20 -6.94 -17.28
C VAL A 53 0.95 -7.90 -17.57
N ALA A 54 1.84 -8.11 -16.61
CA ALA A 54 2.98 -9.02 -16.74
C ALA A 54 2.73 -10.32 -15.97
N MET A 55 2.69 -11.44 -16.68
CA MET A 55 2.43 -12.79 -16.15
C MET A 55 3.70 -13.64 -16.17
N PRO A 56 3.83 -14.62 -15.24
CA PRO A 56 5.07 -15.38 -15.12
C PRO A 56 5.29 -16.34 -16.29
N THR A 57 4.29 -17.14 -16.71
CA THR A 57 4.50 -18.26 -17.64
C THR A 57 3.22 -18.67 -18.37
N LYS A 58 3.34 -19.18 -19.59
CA LYS A 58 2.24 -19.86 -20.30
C LYS A 58 2.20 -21.37 -20.07
N SER A 59 3.17 -21.92 -19.33
CA SER A 59 3.21 -23.36 -19.03
C SER A 59 2.18 -23.78 -17.97
N SER A 60 1.56 -22.82 -17.29
CA SER A 60 0.52 -23.05 -16.29
C SER A 60 -0.83 -22.58 -16.81
N GLU A 61 -1.75 -23.54 -16.96
CA GLU A 61 -3.16 -23.29 -17.27
C GLU A 61 -3.78 -22.21 -16.38
N ARG A 62 -3.45 -22.21 -15.08
CA ARG A 62 -3.92 -21.19 -14.13
C ARG A 62 -3.47 -19.79 -14.52
N TRP A 63 -2.21 -19.62 -14.92
CA TRP A 63 -1.70 -18.30 -15.28
C TRP A 63 -2.24 -17.81 -16.63
N ILE A 64 -2.54 -18.73 -17.54
CA ILE A 64 -3.27 -18.41 -18.78
C ILE A 64 -4.67 -17.91 -18.44
N GLN A 65 -5.41 -18.66 -17.63
CA GLN A 65 -6.79 -18.32 -17.24
C GLN A 65 -6.84 -16.99 -16.46
N ASP A 66 -5.93 -16.79 -15.51
CA ASP A 66 -5.83 -15.55 -14.74
C ASP A 66 -5.53 -14.36 -15.67
N GLY A 67 -4.61 -14.52 -16.62
CA GLY A 67 -4.24 -13.47 -17.58
C GLY A 67 -5.38 -13.10 -18.52
N ASP A 68 -6.06 -14.10 -19.07
CA ASP A 68 -7.22 -13.90 -19.95
C ASP A 68 -8.39 -13.25 -19.21
N ALA A 69 -8.65 -13.66 -17.96
CA ALA A 69 -9.70 -13.07 -17.13
C ALA A 69 -9.42 -11.59 -16.81
N VAL A 70 -8.19 -11.27 -16.41
CA VAL A 70 -7.79 -9.88 -16.12
C VAL A 70 -7.90 -9.02 -17.38
N LYS A 71 -7.40 -9.52 -18.51
CA LYS A 71 -7.51 -8.81 -19.80
C LYS A 71 -8.97 -8.55 -20.15
N ALA A 72 -9.83 -9.57 -20.10
CA ALA A 72 -11.24 -9.43 -20.45
C ALA A 72 -11.96 -8.40 -19.56
N GLN A 73 -11.73 -8.43 -18.25
CA GLN A 73 -12.36 -7.48 -17.31
C GLN A 73 -11.90 -6.04 -17.53
N LEU A 74 -10.63 -5.84 -17.87
CA LEU A 74 -10.09 -4.51 -18.16
C LEU A 74 -10.60 -3.99 -19.51
N GLU A 75 -10.65 -4.83 -20.54
CA GLU A 75 -11.22 -4.48 -21.84
C GLU A 75 -12.72 -4.17 -21.74
N GLU A 76 -13.48 -4.93 -20.93
CA GLU A 76 -14.90 -4.65 -20.65
C GLU A 76 -15.11 -3.28 -19.99
N GLN A 77 -14.15 -2.85 -19.16
CA GLN A 77 -14.13 -1.52 -18.55
C GLN A 77 -13.61 -0.41 -19.48
N GLY A 78 -13.27 -0.74 -20.73
CA GLY A 78 -12.85 0.20 -21.76
C GLY A 78 -11.35 0.48 -21.81
N PHE A 79 -10.52 -0.27 -21.09
CA PHE A 79 -9.06 -0.12 -21.13
C PHE A 79 -8.44 -0.89 -22.29
N THR A 80 -7.31 -0.39 -22.81
CA THR A 80 -6.43 -1.19 -23.68
C THR A 80 -5.48 -2.00 -22.81
N VAL A 81 -5.29 -3.29 -23.10
CA VAL A 81 -4.45 -4.17 -22.27
C VAL A 81 -3.23 -4.67 -23.04
N ASP A 82 -2.05 -4.50 -22.46
CA ASP A 82 -0.79 -5.11 -22.88
C ASP A 82 -0.45 -6.29 -21.96
N LEU A 83 -0.93 -7.48 -22.32
CA LEU A 83 -0.69 -8.73 -21.58
C LEU A 83 0.56 -9.43 -22.11
N GLN A 84 1.58 -9.56 -21.27
CA GLN A 84 2.84 -10.22 -21.60
C GLN A 84 3.14 -11.37 -20.63
N TYR A 85 3.90 -12.35 -21.10
CA TYR A 85 4.32 -13.51 -20.31
C TYR A 85 5.85 -13.61 -20.36
N ALA A 86 6.48 -13.83 -19.21
CA ALA A 86 7.94 -13.84 -19.08
C ALA A 86 8.58 -15.24 -19.21
N GLU A 87 7.78 -16.30 -19.28
CA GLU A 87 8.25 -17.71 -19.27
C GLU A 87 9.21 -18.03 -18.12
N ASP A 88 8.88 -17.57 -16.92
CA ASP A 88 9.65 -17.72 -15.67
C ASP A 88 11.07 -17.11 -15.75
N ASP A 89 11.34 -16.25 -16.74
CA ASP A 89 12.59 -15.53 -16.91
C ASP A 89 12.54 -14.13 -16.30
N ILE A 90 13.25 -13.94 -15.17
CA ILE A 90 13.28 -12.68 -14.42
C ILE A 90 13.81 -11.51 -15.27
N PRO A 91 14.94 -11.63 -16.00
CA PRO A 91 15.44 -10.54 -16.85
C PRO A 91 14.40 -10.08 -17.88
N THR A 92 13.74 -11.03 -18.54
CA THR A 92 12.64 -10.74 -19.47
C THR A 92 11.52 -9.99 -18.75
N GLN A 93 11.07 -10.48 -17.60
CA GLN A 93 10.00 -9.82 -16.84
C GLN A 93 10.34 -8.37 -16.44
N VAL A 94 11.59 -8.11 -16.05
CA VAL A 94 12.06 -6.74 -15.77
C VAL A 94 11.97 -5.86 -17.01
N SER A 95 12.48 -6.33 -18.15
CA SER A 95 12.41 -5.57 -19.41
C SER A 95 10.97 -5.35 -19.88
N GLN A 96 10.07 -6.30 -19.66
CA GLN A 96 8.64 -6.14 -19.97
C GLN A 96 8.03 -4.99 -19.16
N ILE A 97 8.30 -4.95 -17.84
CA ILE A 97 7.80 -3.89 -16.94
C ILE A 97 8.40 -2.53 -17.32
N GLU A 98 9.71 -2.45 -17.59
CA GLU A 98 10.36 -1.21 -18.02
C GLU A 98 9.72 -0.67 -19.30
N ASN A 99 9.48 -1.54 -20.29
CA ASN A 99 8.82 -1.15 -21.53
C ASN A 99 7.37 -0.69 -21.29
N MET A 100 6.61 -1.34 -20.40
CA MET A 100 5.23 -0.95 -20.04
C MET A 100 5.17 0.44 -19.42
N ILE A 101 6.19 0.87 -18.67
CA ILE A 101 6.26 2.21 -18.07
C ILE A 101 6.53 3.30 -19.12
N THR A 102 7.29 2.97 -20.16
CA THR A 102 7.72 3.94 -21.19
C THR A 102 6.74 4.13 -22.35
N LYS A 103 5.66 3.33 -22.41
CA LYS A 103 4.67 3.34 -23.49
C LYS A 103 3.71 4.52 -23.41
#